data_AF-A0A1A9WKQ3-F1
#
_entry.id   AF-A0A1A9WKQ3-F1
#
_cell.length_a   1.000
_cell.length_b   1.000
_cell.length_c   1.000
_cell.angle_alpha   90.00
_cell.angle_beta   90.00
_cell.angle_gamma   90.00
#
_symmetry.space_group_name_H-M   'P 1'
#
loop_
_entity.id
_entity.type
_entity.pdbx_description
1 polymer ?
#
loop_
_entity_poly.entity_id
_entity_poly.type
_entity_poly.pdbx_seq_one_letter_code
_entity_poly.pdbx_strand_id
1 'polypeptide(L)'
;MVMGESLIVEINSHLALFRDLLIHVGQAKDCPELREKIRKLRRTCVEAFKHTEQILMPQVKSATADGVLTDNPHLVLLFYMAQLFLRELVKSYRLIQVVPMDMSGYYERHTALDTNGPWASKGRNNYICKNMNLLCCVSRPNYL
;
A
#
# COMPACT_ATOMS: atom_id res chain seq x y z
N MET A 1 -18.91 5.05 -15.91
CA MET A 1 -18.28 3.73 -15.68
C MET A 1 -16.77 3.71 -15.94
N VAL A 2 -16.20 4.58 -16.78
CA VAL A 2 -14.77 4.55 -17.20
C VAL A 2 -13.74 4.84 -16.08
N MET A 3 -14.11 5.57 -15.02
CA MET A 3 -13.16 5.97 -13.96
C MET A 3 -12.71 4.80 -13.05
N GLY A 4 -13.54 3.77 -12.87
CA GLY A 4 -13.25 2.66 -11.96
C GLY A 4 -12.19 1.68 -12.51
N GLU A 5 -12.19 1.47 -13.82
CA GLU A 5 -11.25 0.57 -14.50
C GLU A 5 -9.82 1.13 -14.51
N SER A 6 -9.68 2.44 -14.77
CA SER A 6 -8.39 3.12 -14.78
C SER A 6 -7.67 2.99 -13.42
N LEU A 7 -8.40 3.19 -12.31
CA LEU A 7 -7.85 3.08 -10.96
C LEU A 7 -7.44 1.64 -10.60
N ILE A 8 -8.20 0.64 -11.07
CA ILE A 8 -7.86 -0.77 -10.85
C ILE A 8 -6.57 -1.14 -11.58
N VAL A 9 -6.42 -0.72 -12.83
CA VAL A 9 -5.20 -0.95 -13.63
C VAL A 9 -3.99 -0.26 -12.99
N GLU A 10 -4.17 0.96 -12.47
CA GLU A 10 -3.12 1.70 -11.77
C GLU A 10 -2.66 0.98 -10.49
N ILE A 11 -3.61 0.52 -9.65
CA ILE A 11 -3.28 -0.29 -8.47
C ILE A 11 -2.51 -1.55 -8.88
N ASN A 12 -3.00 -2.28 -9.88
CA ASN A 12 -2.36 -3.51 -10.34
C ASN A 12 -0.92 -3.26 -10.83
N SER A 13 -0.70 -2.16 -11.55
CA SER A 13 0.63 -1.75 -12.02
C SER A 13 1.58 -1.42 -10.87
N HIS A 14 1.10 -0.69 -9.85
CA HIS A 14 1.88 -0.41 -8.64
C HIS A 14 2.25 -1.69 -7.88
N LEU A 15 1.34 -2.66 -7.79
CA LEU A 15 1.59 -3.95 -7.14
C LEU A 15 2.61 -4.80 -7.91
N ALA A 16 2.56 -4.80 -9.24
CA ALA A 16 3.55 -5.47 -10.07
C ALA A 16 4.95 -4.87 -9.85
N LEU A 17 5.06 -3.55 -9.93
CA LEU A 17 6.32 -2.84 -9.67
C LEU A 17 6.84 -3.09 -8.25
N PHE A 18 5.96 -3.17 -7.25
CA PHE A 18 6.35 -3.48 -5.88
C PHE A 18 7.01 -4.86 -5.78
N ARG A 19 6.44 -5.87 -6.43
CA ARG A 19 7.03 -7.22 -6.48
C ARG A 19 8.39 -7.22 -7.19
N ASP A 20 8.50 -6.53 -8.31
CA ASP A 20 9.76 -6.46 -9.07
C ASP A 20 10.88 -5.81 -8.27
N LEU A 21 10.59 -4.74 -7.53
CA LEU A 21 11.59 -4.10 -6.67
C LEU A 21 12.02 -5.00 -5.50
N LEU A 22 11.11 -5.82 -4.96
CA LEU A 22 11.44 -6.74 -3.86
C LEU A 22 12.44 -7.83 -4.27
N ILE A 23 12.48 -8.23 -5.55
CA ILE A 23 13.45 -9.22 -6.06
C ILE A 23 14.90 -8.74 -5.88
N HIS A 24 15.12 -7.43 -5.84
CA HIS A 24 16.45 -6.85 -5.69
C HIS A 24 16.92 -6.78 -4.23
N VAL A 25 16.07 -7.05 -3.25
CA VAL A 25 16.46 -7.11 -1.83
C VAL A 25 17.39 -8.30 -1.61
N GLY A 26 18.54 -8.05 -0.97
CA GLY A 26 19.61 -9.04 -0.77
C GLY A 26 20.44 -9.34 -2.02
N GLN A 27 20.23 -8.64 -3.13
CA GLN A 27 21.02 -8.76 -4.36
C GLN A 27 22.07 -7.64 -4.44
N ALA A 28 22.95 -7.70 -5.44
CA ALA A 28 23.99 -6.67 -5.65
C ALA A 28 23.45 -5.24 -5.87
N LYS A 29 22.17 -5.11 -6.25
CA LYS A 29 21.48 -3.81 -6.44
C LYS A 29 20.81 -3.30 -5.15
N ASP A 30 20.88 -4.05 -4.06
CA ASP A 30 20.27 -3.68 -2.81
C ASP A 30 21.02 -2.52 -2.15
N CYS A 31 20.36 -1.37 -2.02
CA CYS A 31 20.95 -0.15 -1.45
C CYS A 31 19.88 0.71 -0.77
N PRO A 32 20.27 1.68 0.08
CA PRO A 32 19.32 2.51 0.81
C PRO A 32 18.31 3.26 -0.08
N GLU A 33 18.72 3.70 -1.26
CA GLU A 33 17.85 4.40 -2.22
C GLU A 33 16.77 3.46 -2.77
N LEU A 34 17.12 2.21 -3.08
CA LEU A 34 16.17 1.18 -3.51
C LEU A 34 15.22 0.83 -2.37
N ARG A 35 15.76 0.61 -1.17
CA ARG A 35 14.99 0.34 0.04
C ARG A 35 13.94 1.43 0.25
N GLU A 36 14.35 2.70 0.23
CA GLU A 36 13.42 3.82 0.38
C GLU A 36 12.40 3.90 -0.77
N LYS A 37 12.79 3.58 -2.02
CA LYS A 37 11.85 3.48 -3.15
C LYS A 37 10.77 2.41 -2.90
N ILE A 38 11.14 1.25 -2.38
CA ILE A 38 10.20 0.19 -1.97
C ILE A 38 9.25 0.72 -0.88
N ARG A 39 9.77 1.48 0.10
CA ARG A 39 8.96 2.11 1.16
C ARG A 39 7.92 3.07 0.60
N LYS A 40 8.34 3.96 -0.30
CA LYS A 40 7.50 4.98 -0.92
C LYS A 40 6.43 4.32 -1.79
N LEU A 41 6.79 3.34 -2.62
CA LEU A 41 5.84 2.61 -3.45
C LEU A 41 4.81 1.84 -2.61
N ARG A 42 5.24 1.21 -1.51
CA ARG A 42 4.33 0.57 -0.55
C ARG A 42 3.27 1.55 -0.06
N ARG A 43 3.66 2.78 0.28
CA ARG A 43 2.71 3.82 0.67
C ARG A 43 1.78 4.22 -0.47
N THR A 44 2.31 4.45 -1.66
CA THR A 44 1.50 4.80 -2.83
C THR A 44 0.40 3.76 -3.08
N CYS A 45 0.73 2.47 -2.97
CA CYS A 45 -0.27 1.40 -3.07
C CYS A 45 -1.40 1.56 -2.04
N VAL A 46 -1.05 1.80 -0.76
CA VAL A 46 -2.05 1.99 0.32
C VAL A 46 -2.96 3.18 0.07
N GLU A 47 -2.39 4.31 -0.33
CA GLU A 47 -3.18 5.52 -0.59
C GLU A 47 -4.08 5.34 -1.82
N ALA A 48 -3.61 4.62 -2.85
CA ALA A 48 -4.44 4.24 -4.00
C ALA A 48 -5.64 3.38 -3.56
N PHE A 49 -5.43 2.34 -2.74
CA PHE A 49 -6.53 1.52 -2.20
C PHE A 49 -7.55 2.35 -1.39
N LYS A 50 -7.09 3.27 -0.54
CA LYS A 50 -7.97 4.15 0.24
C LYS A 50 -8.78 5.10 -0.66
N HIS A 51 -8.13 5.67 -1.67
CA HIS A 51 -8.78 6.56 -2.62
C HIS A 51 -9.86 5.82 -3.41
N THR A 52 -9.56 4.61 -3.91
CA THR A 52 -10.53 3.79 -4.64
C THR A 52 -11.68 3.33 -3.74
N GLU A 53 -11.42 3.02 -2.46
CA GLU A 53 -12.47 2.73 -1.45
C GLU A 53 -13.42 3.93 -1.28
N GLN A 54 -12.89 5.16 -1.18
CA GLN A 54 -13.71 6.37 -1.04
C GLN A 54 -14.60 6.64 -2.24
N ILE A 55 -14.20 6.21 -3.44
CA ILE A 55 -14.98 6.35 -4.67
C ILE A 55 -16.04 5.26 -4.81
N LEU A 56 -15.68 4.01 -4.51
CA LEU A 56 -16.58 2.86 -4.71
C LEU A 56 -17.60 2.71 -3.57
N MET A 57 -17.21 2.96 -2.32
CA MET A 57 -18.09 2.71 -1.16
C MET A 57 -19.40 3.52 -1.17
N PRO A 58 -19.44 4.79 -1.59
CA PRO A 58 -20.70 5.53 -1.74
C PRO A 58 -21.66 4.90 -2.75
N GLN A 59 -21.15 4.40 -3.88
CA GLN A 59 -21.96 3.78 -4.95
C GLN A 59 -22.60 2.46 -4.48
N VAL A 60 -21.94 1.77 -3.57
CA VAL A 60 -22.39 0.50 -2.99
C VAL A 60 -23.49 0.77 -1.97
N LYS A 61 -23.30 1.77 -1.11
CA LYS A 61 -24.29 2.18 -0.12
C LYS A 61 -25.59 2.66 -0.78
N SER A 62 -25.50 3.40 -1.88
CA SER A 62 -26.69 3.81 -2.63
C SER A 62 -27.42 2.62 -3.26
N ALA A 63 -26.70 1.72 -3.94
CA ALA A 63 -27.33 0.57 -4.58
C ALA A 63 -27.93 -0.43 -3.58
N THR A 64 -27.32 -0.58 -2.40
CA THR A 64 -27.87 -1.40 -1.30
C THR A 64 -29.15 -0.78 -0.72
N ALA A 65 -29.20 0.55 -0.60
CA ALA A 65 -30.38 1.27 -0.13
C ALA A 65 -31.58 1.15 -1.10
N ASP A 66 -31.30 1.00 -2.40
CA ASP A 66 -32.30 0.76 -3.44
C ASP A 66 -32.77 -0.71 -3.52
N GLY A 67 -32.31 -1.57 -2.61
CA GLY A 67 -32.68 -3.00 -2.57
C GLY A 67 -32.01 -3.85 -3.65
N VAL A 68 -31.01 -3.31 -4.36
CA VAL A 68 -30.25 -4.03 -5.38
C VAL A 68 -29.11 -4.80 -4.72
N LEU A 69 -29.16 -6.13 -4.79
CA LEU A 69 -28.02 -7.02 -4.46
C LEU A 69 -26.87 -6.70 -5.42
N THR A 70 -25.93 -5.86 -4.99
CA THR A 70 -24.87 -5.37 -5.86
C THR A 70 -23.63 -6.25 -5.79
N ASP A 71 -23.56 -7.22 -6.68
CA ASP A 71 -22.29 -7.82 -7.13
C ASP A 71 -21.55 -6.79 -8.00
N ASN A 72 -20.95 -5.76 -7.36
CA ASN A 72 -20.17 -4.78 -8.11
C ASN A 72 -18.81 -5.40 -8.49
N PRO A 73 -18.55 -5.70 -9.77
CA PRO A 73 -17.33 -6.41 -10.19
C PRO A 73 -16.06 -5.65 -9.82
N HIS A 74 -16.11 -4.31 -9.77
CA HIS A 74 -14.96 -3.48 -9.38
C HIS A 74 -14.61 -3.61 -7.90
N LEU A 75 -15.61 -3.78 -7.01
CA LEU A 75 -15.35 -4.08 -5.60
C LEU A 75 -14.72 -5.45 -5.41
N VAL A 76 -15.23 -6.45 -6.13
CA VAL A 76 -14.71 -7.83 -6.05
C VAL A 76 -13.25 -7.84 -6.49
N LEU A 77 -12.93 -7.16 -7.60
CA LEU A 77 -11.55 -6.99 -8.06
C LEU A 77 -10.68 -6.23 -7.06
N LEU A 78 -11.19 -5.12 -6.49
CA LEU A 78 -10.46 -4.36 -5.47
C LEU A 78 -10.16 -5.21 -4.24
N PHE A 79 -11.12 -6.02 -3.80
CA PHE A 79 -10.96 -6.93 -2.67
C PHE A 79 -9.88 -7.98 -2.96
N TYR A 80 -9.92 -8.66 -4.11
CA TYR A 80 -8.89 -9.62 -4.49
C TYR A 80 -7.50 -8.97 -4.60
N MET A 81 -7.40 -7.78 -5.18
CA MET A 81 -6.14 -7.04 -5.24
C MET A 81 -5.63 -6.65 -3.85
N ALA A 82 -6.52 -6.23 -2.93
CA ALA A 82 -6.15 -5.91 -1.56
C ALA A 82 -5.63 -7.16 -0.82
N GLN A 83 -6.25 -8.33 -1.03
CA GLN A 83 -5.77 -9.59 -0.49
C GLN A 83 -4.40 -10.00 -1.05
N LEU A 84 -4.19 -9.84 -2.36
CA LEU A 84 -2.90 -10.08 -3.00
C LEU A 84 -1.82 -9.14 -2.45
N PHE A 85 -2.15 -7.86 -2.29
CA PHE A 85 -1.23 -6.89 -1.72
C PHE A 85 -0.89 -7.22 -0.26
N LEU A 86 -1.88 -7.59 0.55
CA LEU A 86 -1.65 -7.99 1.93
C LEU A 86 -0.65 -9.16 2.03
N ARG A 87 -0.78 -10.15 1.16
CA ARG A 87 0.13 -11.29 1.10
C ARG A 87 1.56 -10.85 0.76
N GLU A 88 1.72 -9.94 -0.21
CA GLU A 88 3.03 -9.38 -0.57
C GLU A 88 3.62 -8.49 0.53
N LEU A 89 2.79 -7.77 1.28
CA LEU A 89 3.23 -7.00 2.44
C LEU A 89 3.81 -7.91 3.53
N VAL A 90 3.19 -9.06 3.78
CA VAL A 90 3.73 -10.04 4.74
C VAL A 90 5.04 -10.63 4.26
N LYS A 91 5.16 -10.97 2.97
CA LYS A 91 6.42 -11.48 2.40
C LYS A 91 7.53 -10.43 2.47
N SER A 92 7.26 -9.21 2.03
CA SER A 92 8.22 -8.10 2.06
C SER A 92 8.66 -7.79 3.49
N TYR A 93 7.76 -7.85 4.47
CA TYR A 93 8.14 -7.74 5.87
C TYR A 93 9.21 -8.75 6.26
N ARG A 94 8.91 -10.04 6.09
CA ARG A 94 9.80 -11.12 6.50
C ARG A 94 11.13 -11.02 5.77
N LEU A 95 11.10 -10.71 4.47
CA LEU A 95 12.29 -10.53 3.67
C LEU A 95 13.20 -9.42 4.22
N ILE A 96 12.63 -8.25 4.55
CA ILE A 96 13.39 -7.12 5.09
C ILE A 96 13.95 -7.44 6.49
N GLN A 97 13.24 -8.23 7.30
CA GLN A 97 13.76 -8.67 8.60
C GLN A 97 14.94 -9.64 8.48
N VAL A 98 14.88 -10.57 7.52
CA VAL A 98 15.94 -11.56 7.28
C VAL A 98 17.14 -10.93 6.60
N VAL A 99 16.93 -9.88 5.79
CA VAL A 99 17.98 -9.11 5.11
C VAL A 99 17.94 -7.66 5.60
N PRO A 100 18.46 -7.39 6.82
CA PRO A 100 18.50 -6.05 7.38
C PRO A 100 19.48 -5.16 6.59
N MET A 101 19.22 -3.86 6.58
CA MET A 101 20.11 -2.86 6.01
C MET A 101 20.16 -1.66 6.95
N ASP A 102 21.34 -1.09 7.15
CA ASP A 102 21.48 0.16 7.89
C ASP A 102 21.07 1.35 7.00
N MET A 103 20.05 2.09 7.46
CA MET A 103 19.49 3.25 6.77
C MET A 103 19.87 4.57 7.46
N SER A 104 20.62 4.55 8.55
CA SER A 104 20.98 5.73 9.36
C SER A 104 21.57 6.86 8.51
N GLY A 105 22.64 6.57 7.78
CA GLY A 105 23.31 7.54 6.92
C GLY A 105 22.48 7.99 5.70
N TYR A 106 21.43 7.26 5.32
CA TYR A 106 20.47 7.71 4.31
C TYR A 106 19.53 8.77 4.91
N TYR A 107 18.95 8.48 6.06
CA TYR A 107 18.03 9.41 6.72
C TYR A 107 18.75 10.69 7.14
N GLU A 108 19.94 10.64 7.70
CA GLU A 108 20.71 11.84 8.07
C GLU A 108 20.94 12.79 6.88
N ARG A 109 21.20 12.25 5.68
CA ARG A 109 21.37 13.05 4.45
C ARG A 109 20.08 13.66 3.94
N HIS A 110 18.94 12.99 4.17
CA HIS A 110 17.64 13.40 3.61
C HIS A 110 16.72 14.14 4.59
N THR A 111 16.93 14.01 5.91
CA THR A 111 16.20 14.78 6.94
C THR A 111 16.48 16.28 6.87
N ALA A 112 17.58 16.69 6.26
CA ALA A 112 17.88 18.10 5.99
C ALA A 112 17.03 18.71 4.85
N LEU A 113 16.31 17.90 4.07
CA LEU A 113 15.58 18.30 2.87
C LEU A 113 14.05 18.04 2.94
N ASP A 114 13.60 17.13 3.82
CA ASP A 114 12.17 16.81 3.94
C ASP A 114 11.44 17.78 4.89
N THR A 115 10.66 18.71 4.34
CA THR A 115 9.69 19.56 5.08
C THR A 115 8.45 18.78 5.57
N ASN A 116 8.35 17.49 5.24
CA ASN A 116 7.33 16.60 5.77
C ASN A 116 7.83 15.98 7.08
N GLY A 117 7.56 16.66 8.20
CA GLY A 117 8.02 16.29 9.54
C GLY A 117 7.64 14.88 10.03
N PRO A 118 8.08 14.51 11.24
CA PRO A 118 7.91 13.17 11.81
C PRO A 118 6.43 12.76 11.85
N TRP A 119 6.14 11.65 11.18
CA TRP A 119 4.83 11.03 10.97
C TRP A 119 3.86 11.19 12.16
N ALA A 120 2.91 12.12 12.05
CA ALA A 120 1.77 12.18 12.96
C ALA A 120 0.88 10.96 12.72
N SER A 121 0.73 10.13 13.75
CA SER A 121 -0.16 8.96 13.77
C SER A 121 -1.62 9.38 13.59
N LYS A 122 -2.08 9.58 12.35
CA LYS A 122 -3.47 9.94 12.06
C LYS A 122 -4.32 8.68 11.95
N GLY A 123 -4.69 8.13 13.10
CA GLY A 123 -5.68 7.07 13.18
C GLY A 123 -7.06 7.58 12.77
N ARG A 124 -7.62 7.11 11.65
CA ARG A 124 -9.05 7.26 11.32
C ARG A 124 -9.57 6.05 10.55
N ASN A 125 -10.37 5.26 11.26
CA ASN A 125 -11.53 4.46 10.86
C ASN A 125 -11.78 4.29 9.33
N ASN A 126 -11.11 3.33 8.68
CA ASN A 126 -11.55 2.75 7.39
C ASN A 126 -12.01 1.31 7.61
N TYR A 127 -13.12 0.94 6.98
CA TYR A 127 -13.85 -0.31 7.19
C TYR A 127 -13.13 -1.51 6.54
N ILE A 128 -12.35 -1.29 5.48
CA ILE A 128 -11.42 -2.31 4.95
C ILE A 128 -10.27 -2.57 5.93
N CYS A 129 -9.81 -1.54 6.65
CA CYS A 129 -8.71 -1.65 7.62
C CYS A 129 -9.12 -2.34 8.95
N LYS A 130 -10.42 -2.41 9.29
CA LYS A 130 -10.88 -2.97 10.56
C LYS A 130 -10.72 -4.49 10.67
N ASN A 131 -10.82 -5.22 9.56
CA ASN A 131 -10.53 -6.67 9.51
C ASN A 131 -9.07 -6.97 9.11
N MET A 132 -8.27 -5.94 8.87
CA MET A 132 -6.87 -6.05 8.49
C MET A 132 -5.98 -5.46 9.59
N ASN A 133 -5.97 -6.09 10.77
CA ASN A 133 -4.97 -5.84 11.82
C ASN A 133 -3.52 -6.01 11.31
N LEU A 134 -3.31 -6.56 10.10
CA LEU A 134 -2.03 -6.63 9.41
C LEU A 134 -1.59 -5.32 8.70
N LEU A 135 -2.48 -4.35 8.47
CA LEU A 135 -2.08 -3.07 7.86
C LEU A 135 -1.39 -2.12 8.86
N CYS A 136 -1.39 -2.46 10.16
CA CYS A 136 -0.62 -1.71 11.17
C CYS A 136 0.89 -1.75 10.89
N CYS A 137 1.39 -2.84 10.29
CA CYS A 137 2.77 -2.98 9.82
C CYS A 137 3.10 -2.08 8.62
N VAL A 138 2.08 -1.70 7.83
CA VAL A 138 2.25 -0.89 6.61
C VAL A 138 2.36 0.60 6.92
N SER A 139 1.83 0.99 8.09
CA SER A 139 1.87 2.36 8.59
C SER A 139 3.06 2.63 9.53
N ARG A 140 3.79 1.58 9.95
CA ARG A 140 4.91 1.75 10.89
C ARG A 140 6.16 2.28 10.16
N PRO A 141 6.79 3.35 10.68
CA PRO A 141 7.95 3.98 10.07
C PRO A 141 9.19 3.07 10.11
N ASN A 142 9.30 2.17 11.11
CA ASN A 142 10.48 1.33 11.34
C ASN A 142 10.54 0.07 10.46
N TYR A 143 9.93 0.13 9.29
CA TYR A 143 10.20 -0.82 8.23
C TYR A 143 11.05 -0.09 7.21
N LEU A 144 12.32 0.05 7.59
CA LEU A 144 13.56 0.19 6.83
C LEU A 144 14.65 0.68 7.79
#